data_AF-A0A6M1TRM0-F1
#
_entry.id   AF-A0A6M1TRM0-F1
#
_cell.length_a   1.000
_cell.length_b   1.000
_cell.length_c   1.000
_cell.angle_alpha   90.00
_cell.angle_beta   90.00
_cell.angle_gamma   90.00
#
_symmetry.space_group_name_H-M   'P 1'
#
loop_
_entity.id
_entity.type
_entity.pdbx_description
1 polymer ?
#
loop_
_entity_poly.entity_id
_entity_poly.type
_entity_poly.pdbx_seq_one_letter_code
_entity_poly.pdbx_strand_id
1 'polypeptide(L)' 'MIGPLFAIIGFLWGYLVARRRGGKTLDRLQYGAGFAIAFGLFGTLLGIALARYLGAA' A
#
# COMPACT_ATOMS: atom_id res chain seq x y z
N MET A 1 -6.80 9.02 9.41
CA MET A 1 -6.71 8.56 8.01
C MET A 1 -5.86 7.29 7.97
N ILE A 2 -6.40 6.16 7.52
CA ILE A 2 -5.70 4.85 7.54
C ILE A 2 -4.87 4.56 6.28
N GLY A 3 -5.11 5.26 5.17
CA GLY A 3 -4.45 5.05 3.88
C GLY A 3 -2.90 5.00 3.93
N PRO A 4 -2.21 5.93 4.61
CA PRO A 4 -0.74 5.91 4.69
C PRO A 4 -0.18 4.64 5.36
N LEU A 5 -0.88 4.05 6.33
CA LEU A 5 -0.46 2.80 6.97
C LEU A 5 -0.50 1.65 5.96
N PHE A 6 -1.57 1.56 5.18
CA PHE A 6 -1.69 0.56 4.12
C PHE A 6 -0.61 0.78 3.04
N ALA A 7 -0.31 2.03 2.67
CA ALA A 7 0.73 2.33 1.70
C ALA A 7 2.12 1.84 2.15
N ILE A 8 2.48 2.04 3.42
CA ILE A 8 3.76 1.55 3.97
C ILE A 8 3.82 0.02 3.95
N ILE A 9 2.73 -0.64 4.36
CA ILE A 9 2.63 -2.11 4.34
C ILE A 9 2.76 -2.62 2.89
N GLY A 10 2.06 -2.00 1.95
CA GLY A 10 2.15 -2.31 0.53
C GLY A 10 3.57 -2.15 0.02
N PHE A 11 4.24 -1.03 0.34
CA PHE A 11 5.62 -0.79 -0.07
C PHE A 11 6.58 -1.90 0.40
N LEU A 12 6.53 -2.24 1.69
CA LEU A 12 7.39 -3.28 2.27
C LEU A 12 7.12 -4.64 1.63
N TRP A 13 5.86 -4.98 1.39
CA TRP A 13 5.48 -6.23 0.74
C TRP A 13 5.96 -6.28 -0.71
N GLY A 14 5.72 -5.24 -1.50
CA GLY A 14 6.19 -5.14 -2.88
C GLY A 14 7.71 -5.21 -2.99
N TYR A 15 8.42 -4.51 -2.09
CA TYR A 15 9.87 -4.57 -2.02
C TYR A 15 10.37 -6.00 -1.71
N LEU A 16 9.74 -6.69 -0.76
CA LEU A 16 10.08 -8.09 -0.41
C LEU A 16 9.79 -9.05 -1.56
N VAL A 17 8.67 -8.91 -2.26
CA VAL A 17 8.33 -9.71 -3.43
C VAL A 17 9.36 -9.53 -4.54
N ALA A 18 9.75 -8.29 -4.84
CA ALA A 18 10.78 -8.01 -5.83
C ALA A 18 12.17 -8.50 -5.41
N ARG A 19 12.48 -8.45 -4.11
CA ARG A 19 13.70 -9.03 -3.55
C ARG A 19 13.74 -10.54 -3.74
N ARG A 20 12.64 -11.24 -3.48
CA ARG A 20 12.53 -12.70 -3.69
C ARG A 20 12.66 -13.11 -5.16
N ARG A 21 12.28 -12.22 -6.08
CA ARG A 21 12.41 -12.43 -7.54
C ARG A 21 13.80 -12.06 -8.09
N GLY A 22 14.75 -11.65 -7.23
CA GLY A 22 16.12 -11.33 -7.66
C GLY A 22 16.29 -10.01 -8.40
N GLY A 23 15.29 -9.11 -8.39
CA GLY A 23 15.37 -7.82 -9.10
C GLY A 23 16.45 -6.90 -8.56
N LYS A 24 16.94 -5.95 -9.37
CA LYS A 24 17.91 -4.92 -8.93
C LYS A 24 17.28 -4.00 -7.89
N THR A 25 18.10 -3.27 -7.11
CA THR A 25 17.61 -2.36 -6.06
C THR A 25 16.60 -1.34 -6.58
N LEU A 26 16.81 -0.83 -7.80
CA LEU A 26 15.92 0.13 -8.44
C LEU A 26 14.58 -0.52 -8.84
N ASP A 27 14.60 -1.76 -9.36
CA ASP A 27 13.39 -2.53 -9.64
C ASP A 27 12.59 -2.79 -8.35
N ARG A 28 13.27 -3.10 -7.24
CA ARG A 28 12.62 -3.33 -5.95
C ARG A 28 11.94 -2.09 -5.42
N LEU A 29 12.56 -0.91 -5.57
CA LEU A 29 11.97 0.36 -5.20
C LEU A 29 10.74 0.69 -6.04
N GLN A 30 10.81 0.48 -7.36
CA GLN A 30 9.68 0.71 -8.25
C GLN A 30 8.53 -0.25 -7.98
N TYR A 31 8.84 -1.53 -7.73
CA TYR A 31 7.83 -2.53 -7.38
C TYR A 31 7.20 -2.24 -6.01
N GLY A 32 8.00 -1.83 -5.02
CA GLY A 32 7.51 -1.33 -3.75
C GLY A 32 6.60 -0.12 -3.92
N ALA A 33 6.99 0.87 -4.72
CA ALA A 33 6.18 2.06 -4.98
C ALA A 33 4.83 1.72 -5.63
N GLY A 34 4.81 0.79 -6.59
CA GLY A 34 3.56 0.29 -7.19
C GLY A 34 2.62 -0.33 -6.16
N PHE A 35 3.14 -1.17 -5.26
CA PHE A 35 2.35 -1.73 -4.18
C PHE A 35 1.91 -0.69 -3.15
N ALA A 36 2.74 0.31 -2.86
CA ALA A 36 2.41 1.40 -1.94
C ALA A 36 1.20 2.19 -2.43
N ILE A 37 1.17 2.50 -3.73
CA ILE A 37 0.05 3.20 -4.37
C ILE A 37 -1.22 2.34 -4.29
N ALA A 38 -1.14 1.07 -4.70
CA ALA A 38 -2.30 0.18 -4.70
C ALA A 38 -2.91 0.01 -3.29
N PHE A 39 -2.07 -0.29 -2.29
CA PHE A 39 -2.54 -0.44 -0.92
C PHE A 39 -2.98 0.89 -0.29
N GLY A 40 -2.29 1.99 -0.59
CA GLY A 40 -2.65 3.32 -0.09
C GLY A 40 -4.02 3.79 -0.60
N LEU A 41 -4.31 3.55 -1.88
CA LEU A 41 -5.63 3.79 -2.47
C LEU A 41 -6.69 2.90 -1.82
N PHE A 42 -6.41 1.60 -1.67
CA PHE A 42 -7.31 0.67 -0.99
C PHE A 42 -7.62 1.11 0.44
N GLY A 43 -6.60 1.44 1.25
CA GLY A 43 -6.78 1.91 2.62
C GLY A 43 -7.55 3.22 2.69
N THR A 44 -7.40 4.11 1.72
CA THR A 44 -8.17 5.37 1.64
C THR A 44 -9.64 5.08 1.40
N LEU A 45 -9.97 4.24 0.40
CA LEU A 45 -11.34 3.84 0.11
C LEU A 45 -11.97 3.08 1.26
N LEU A 46 -11.22 2.16 1.89
CA LEU A 46 -11.66 1.43 3.07
C LEU A 46 -11.95 2.38 4.24
N GLY A 47 -11.10 3.38 4.46
CA GLY A 47 -11.29 4.37 5.51
C GLY A 47 -12.55 5.20 5.30
N ILE A 48 -12.83 5.60 4.06
CA ILE A 48 -14.08 6.29 3.70
C ILE A 48 -15.27 5.36 3.94
N ALA A 49 -15.24 4.13 3.43
CA ALA A 49 -16.33 3.17 3.59
C ALA A 49 -16.64 2.91 5.08
N LEU A 50 -15.60 2.72 5.89
CA LEU A 50 -15.76 2.50 7.32
C LEU A 50 -16.31 3.74 8.04
N ALA A 51 -15.83 4.93 7.70
CA ALA A 51 -16.37 6.18 8.25
C ALA A 51 -17.87 6.33 7.94
N ARG A 52 -18.30 5.98 6.73
CA ARG A 52 -19.71 6.01 6.33
C ARG A 52 -20.54 4.94 7.03
N TYR A 53 -20.00 3.74 7.18
CA TYR A 53 -20.68 2.64 7.87
C TYR A 53 -20.87 2.92 9.36
N LEU A 54 -19.85 3.50 10.02
CA LEU A 54 -19.89 3.81 11.44
C LEU A 54 -20.66 5.11 11.78
N GLY A 55 -21.21 5.80 10.77
CA GLY A 55 -21.90 7.09 10.96
C GLY A 55 -20.99 8.20 11.47
N ALA A 56 -19.67 8.08 11.30
CA ALA A 56 -18.67 9.04 11.73
C ALA A 56 -18.43 10.15 10.69
N ALA A 57 -19.43 10.44 9.85
CA ALA A 57 -19.35 11.35 8.71
C ALA A 57 -20.18 12.61 8.93
#